data_AF-A0A932J9W3-F1
#
_entry.id   AF-A0A932J9W3-F1
#
_cell.length_a   1.000
_cell.length_b   1.000
_cell.length_c   1.000
_cell.angle_alpha   90.00
_cell.angle_beta   90.00
_cell.angle_gamma   90.00
#
_symmetry.space_group_name_H-M   'P 1'
#
loop_
_entity.id
_entity.type
_entity.pdbx_description
1 polymer ?
#
loop_
_entity_poly.entity_id
_entity_poly.type
_entity_poly.pdbx_seq_one_letter_code
_entity_poly.pdbx_strand_id
1 'polypeptide(L)' 'MKHRKTPEIIWIVVLVESGVPILVEAYRYEKVARRREHLLRAKMRENYDEAGIFEVKVGQKDPLG' A
#
# COMPACT_ATOMS: atom_id res chain seq x y z
N MET A 1 -21.18 25.56 6.42
CA MET A 1 -21.34 24.09 6.34
C MET A 1 -19.96 23.47 6.39
N LYS A 2 -19.67 22.59 7.36
CA LYS A 2 -18.37 21.88 7.41
C LYS A 2 -18.37 20.82 6.31
N HIS A 3 -17.57 21.02 5.26
CA HIS A 3 -17.31 19.96 4.28
C HIS A 3 -16.64 18.79 5.01
N ARG A 4 -17.42 17.76 5.36
CA ARG A 4 -16.86 16.46 5.71
C ARG A 4 -16.22 15.93 4.42
N LYS A 5 -14.89 16.06 4.30
CA LYS A 5 -14.15 15.35 3.26
C LYS A 5 -14.44 13.86 3.46
N THR A 6 -15.04 13.23 2.46
CA THR A 6 -15.15 11.78 2.41
C THR A 6 -13.74 11.19 2.50
N PRO A 7 -13.52 10.14 3.31
CA PRO A 7 -12.22 9.51 3.38
C PRO A 7 -11.82 9.01 1.98
N GLU A 8 -10.61 9.38 1.54
CA GLU A 8 -10.05 8.85 0.30
C GLU A 8 -9.31 7.56 0.63
N ILE A 9 -9.59 6.50 -0.13
CA ILE A 9 -8.87 5.22 -0.01
C ILE A 9 -7.66 5.28 -0.92
N ILE A 10 -6.48 5.01 -0.37
CA ILE A 10 -5.22 4.84 -1.10
C ILE A 10 -4.72 3.43 -0.84
N TRP A 11 -4.20 2.79 -1.88
CA TRP A 11 -3.63 1.45 -1.84
C TRP A 11 -2.10 1.54 -1.87
N ILE A 12 -1.45 1.11 -0.79
CA ILE A 12 0.00 1.16 -0.67
C ILE A 12 0.57 -0.22 -1.01
N VAL A 13 1.52 -0.29 -1.95
CA VAL A 13 2.31 -1.48 -2.23
C VAL A 13 3.67 -1.34 -1.58
N VAL A 14 4.08 -2.34 -0.80
CA VAL A 14 5.39 -2.39 -0.14
C VAL A 14 6.16 -3.60 -0.66
N LEU A 15 7.46 -3.42 -0.92
CA LEU A 15 8.41 -4.51 -1.11
C LEU A 15 9.48 -4.42 -0.03
N VAL A 16 9.69 -5.54 0.65
CA VAL A 16 10.72 -5.77 1.65
C VAL A 16 11.69 -6.80 1.09
N GLU A 17 12.98 -6.46 1.04
CA GLU A 17 14.04 -7.40 0.69
C GLU A 17 14.90 -7.66 1.92
N SER A 18 15.00 -8.92 2.36
CA SER A 18 15.82 -9.32 3.52
C SER A 18 15.53 -8.51 4.80
N GLY A 19 14.26 -8.19 5.03
CA GLY A 19 13.80 -7.40 6.19
C GLY A 19 13.90 -5.88 6.02
N VAL A 20 14.39 -5.38 4.88
CA VAL A 20 14.51 -3.94 4.61
C VAL A 20 13.45 -3.49 3.61
N PRO A 21 12.59 -2.49 3.91
CA PRO A 21 11.67 -1.92 2.94
C PRO A 21 12.47 -1.17 1.86
N ILE A 22 12.37 -1.61 0.61
CA ILE A 22 13.08 -1.00 -0.51
C ILE A 22 12.16 -0.25 -1.48
N LEU A 23 10.86 -0.50 -1.40
CA LEU A 23 9.86 0.15 -2.24
C LEU A 23 8.58 0.41 -1.45
N VAL A 24 8.04 1.63 -1.59
CA VAL A 24 6.72 2.01 -1.11
C VAL A 24 6.07 2.85 -2.21
N GLU A 25 4.98 2.36 -2.79
CA GLU A 25 4.26 3.04 -3.88
C GLU A 25 2.78 3.20 -3.51
N ALA A 26 2.21 4.38 -3.79
CA ALA A 26 0.81 4.69 -3.51
C ALA A 26 -0.03 4.72 -4.79
N TYR A 27 -1.18 4.06 -4.76
CA TYR A 27 -2.10 3.94 -5.89
C TYR A 27 -3.51 4.37 -5.50
N ARG A 28 -4.16 5.13 -6.39
CA ARG A 28 -5.59 5.45 -6.26
C ARG A 28 -6.49 4.23 -6.46
N TYR A 29 -6.07 3.27 -7.30
CA TYR A 29 -6.91 2.16 -7.73
C TYR A 29 -6.33 0.81 -7.28
N GLU A 30 -7.14 0.02 -6.57
CA GLU A 30 -6.78 -1.31 -6.07
C GLU A 30 -6.22 -2.23 -7.16
N LYS A 31 -6.89 -2.26 -8.33
CA LYS A 31 -6.48 -3.11 -9.46
C LYS A 31 -5.06 -2.81 -9.94
N VAL A 32 -4.64 -1.54 -9.87
CA VAL A 32 -3.29 -1.13 -10.26
C VAL A 32 -2.28 -1.57 -9.21
N ALA A 33 -2.58 -1.37 -7.92
CA ALA A 33 -1.77 -1.87 -6.81
C ALA A 33 -1.57 -3.40 -6.87
N ARG A 34 -2.65 -4.16 -7.11
CA ARG A 34 -2.60 -5.63 -7.27
C ARG A 34 -1.74 -6.06 -8.45
N ARG A 35 -1.89 -5.40 -9.60
CA ARG A 35 -1.04 -5.69 -10.76
C ARG A 35 0.43 -5.41 -10.45
N ARG A 36 0.72 -4.32 -9.74
CA ARG A 36 2.08 -3.97 -9.35
C ARG A 36 2.68 -4.99 -8.40
N GLU A 37 1.96 -5.35 -7.34
CA GLU A 37 2.41 -6.34 -6.36
C GLU A 37 2.70 -7.69 -7.03
N HIS A 38 1.84 -8.14 -7.94
CA HIS A 38 2.07 -9.37 -8.69
C HIS A 38 3.36 -9.32 -9.53
N LEU A 39 3.64 -8.17 -10.16
CA LEU A 39 4.88 -7.96 -10.92
C LEU A 39 6.12 -7.92 -10.03
N LEU A 40 6.00 -7.46 -8.79
CA LEU A 40 7.09 -7.47 -7.81
C LEU A 40 7.33 -8.90 -7.32
N ARG A 41 6.27 -9.65 -6.99
CA ARG A 41 6.36 -11.07 -6.61
C ARG A 41 7.08 -11.93 -7.64
N ALA A 42 6.87 -11.67 -8.92
CA ALA A 42 7.57 -12.38 -9.99
C ALA A 42 9.10 -12.24 -9.98
N LYS A 43 9.65 -11.28 -9.22
CA LYS A 43 11.09 -11.00 -9.11
C LYS A 43 11.67 -11.28 -7.73
N MET A 44 10.84 -11.66 -6.76
CA MET A 44 11.23 -11.85 -5.38
C MET A 44 11.93 -13.19 -5.15
N ARG A 45 12.87 -13.20 -4.19
CA ARG A 45 13.37 -14.45 -3.59
C ARG A 45 12.39 -14.84 -2.49
N GLU A 46 11.59 -15.87 -2.77
CA GLU A 46 10.43 -16.28 -1.95
C GLU A 46 10.73 -16.48 -0.46
N ASN A 47 11.95 -16.87 -0.10
CA ASN A 47 12.34 -17.11 1.30
C ASN A 47 12.89 -15.88 2.04
N TYR A 48 13.17 -14.79 1.33
CA TYR A 48 13.90 -13.64 1.86
C TYR A 48 13.19 -12.31 1.67
N ASP A 49 12.29 -12.25 0.69
CA ASP A 49 11.63 -11.03 0.28
C ASP A 49 10.12 -11.17 0.53
N GLU A 50 9.46 -10.06 0.85
CA GLU A 50 8.01 -9.99 1.05
C GLU A 50 7.42 -8.80 0.28
N ALA A 51 6.26 -8.98 -0.34
CA ALA A 51 5.49 -7.90 -0.91
C ALA A 51 4.07 -7.91 -0.33
N GLY A 52 3.49 -6.73 -0.16
CA GLY A 52 2.16 -6.59 0.43
C GLY A 52 1.41 -5.37 -0.10
N ILE A 53 0.07 -5.43 0.00
CA ILE A 53 -0.82 -4.32 -0.35
C ILE A 53 -1.61 -3.95 0.89
N PHE A 54 -1.63 -2.66 1.22
CA PHE A 54 -2.31 -2.11 2.38
C PHE A 54 -3.35 -1.09 1.95
N GLU A 55 -4.58 -1.24 2.43
CA GLU A 55 -5.62 -0.22 2.30
C GLU A 55 -5.40 0.87 3.36
N VAL A 56 -5.25 2.12 2.93
CA VAL A 56 -5.08 3.26 3.82
C VAL A 56 -6.20 4.26 3.60
N LYS A 57 -6.93 4.58 4.67
CA LYS A 57 -8.00 5.59 4.66
C LYS A 57 -7.39 6.94 5.04
N VAL A 58 -7.27 7.83 4.06
CA VAL A 58 -6.71 9.18 4.25
C VAL A 58 -7.83 10.16 4.57
N GLY A 59 -7.58 11.05 5.52
CA GLY A 59 -8.55 12.07 5.96
C GLY A 59 -9.55 11.57 7.01
N GLN A 60 -9.43 10.32 7.47
CA GLN A 60 -9.96 9.92 8.77
C GLN A 60 -9.00 10.41 9.86
N LYS A 61 -9.53 11.16 10.84
CA LYS A 61 -8.82 11.36 12.11
C LYS A 61 -8.72 10.01 12.79
N ASP A 62 -7.52 9.60 13.14
CA ASP A 62 -7.30 8.47 14.02
C ASP A 62 -8.08 8.72 15.32
N PRO A 63 -8.93 7.79 15.82
CA PRO A 63 -9.60 7.97 17.10
C PRO A 63 -8.63 8.12 18.28
N LEU A 64 -7.34 7.82 18.09
CA LEU A 64 -6.31 7.92 19.13
C LEU A 64 -5.36 9.13 19.01
N GLY A 65 -5.48 9.94 17.94
CA GLY A 65 -4.70 11.18 17.78
C GLY A 65 -3.55 11.07 16.79
#